data_AF-A0A9P8FEL9-F1
#
_entry.id   AF-A0A9P8FEL9-F1
#
_cell.length_a   1.000
_cell.length_b   1.000
_cell.length_c   1.000
_cell.angle_alpha   90.00
_cell.angle_beta   90.00
_cell.angle_gamma   90.00
#
_symmetry.space_group_name_H-M   'P 1'
#
loop_
_entity.id
_entity.type
_entity.pdbx_description
1 polymer ?
#
loop_
_entity_poly.entity_id
_entity_poly.type
_entity_poly.pdbx_seq_one_letter_code
_entity_poly.pdbx_strand_id
1 'polypeptide(L)' 'MSARQPRFNQHTLIDTTPLPDDIPKVQEVGASSAPLLSASFFIGARCKTYNDDYMMCKAEANGKG' A
#
# COMPACT_ATOMS: atom_id res chain seq x y z
N MET A 1 -5.21 12.04 -0.81
CA MET A 1 -3.96 11.86 -0.04
C MET A 1 -2.97 12.94 -0.44
N SER A 2 -2.28 13.53 0.54
CA SER A 2 -1.42 14.69 0.35
C SER A 2 -0.21 14.34 -0.53
N ALA A 3 -0.33 14.49 -1.84
CA ALA A 3 0.78 14.33 -2.79
C ALA A 3 1.73 15.55 -2.79
N ARG A 4 1.57 16.48 -1.84
CA ARG A 4 2.33 17.73 -1.78
C ARG A 4 3.59 17.50 -0.95
N GLN A 5 4.74 17.92 -1.49
CA GLN A 5 5.99 17.93 -0.74
C GLN A 5 5.88 18.87 0.47
N PRO A 6 6.31 18.44 1.67
CA PRO A 6 6.34 19.31 2.83
C PRO A 6 7.35 20.45 2.60
N ARG A 7 6.96 21.69 2.92
CA ARG A 7 7.79 22.90 2.71
C ARG A 7 8.27 23.55 4.01
N PHE A 8 7.69 23.18 5.14
CA PHE A 8 8.01 23.71 6.47
C PHE A 8 8.62 22.62 7.35
N ASN A 9 9.31 23.00 8.44
CA ASN A 9 9.82 22.07 9.44
C ASN A 9 8.66 21.32 10.08
N GLN A 10 8.47 20.07 9.65
CA GLN A 10 7.40 19.19 10.12
C GLN A 10 8.03 18.08 10.96
N HIS A 11 7.52 17.89 12.18
CA HIS A 11 7.85 16.72 12.99
C HIS A 11 7.11 15.49 12.44
N THR A 12 7.72 14.30 12.51
CA THR A 12 7.05 13.05 12.18
C THR A 12 6.08 12.69 13.29
N LEU A 13 4.77 12.75 13.03
CA LEU A 13 3.74 12.27 13.95
C LEU A 13 3.40 10.82 13.57
N ILE A 14 3.50 9.91 14.54
CA ILE A 14 3.20 8.48 14.37
C ILE A 14 2.00 8.15 15.27
N ASP A 15 0.95 7.59 14.70
CA ASP A 15 -0.18 7.04 15.44
C ASP A 15 0.12 5.60 15.85
N THR A 16 -0.06 5.28 17.14
CA THR A 16 0.18 3.96 17.71
C THR A 16 -1.08 3.12 17.86
N THR A 17 -2.23 3.60 17.37
CA THR A 17 -3.49 2.84 17.38
C THR A 17 -3.37 1.55 16.55
N PRO A 18 -3.72 0.38 17.12
CA PRO A 18 -3.70 -0.87 16.38
C PRO A 18 -4.86 -0.97 15.39
N LEU A 19 -4.73 -1.86 14.39
CA LEU A 19 -5.81 -2.17 13.45
C LEU A 19 -7.03 -2.77 14.19
N PRO A 20 -8.28 -2.41 13.84
CA PRO A 20 -9.48 -3.01 14.41
C PRO A 20 -9.53 -4.53 14.26
N ASP A 21 -10.11 -5.23 15.25
CA ASP A 21 -10.12 -6.70 15.32
C ASP A 21 -10.95 -7.38 14.21
N ASP A 22 -11.91 -6.66 13.60
CA ASP A 22 -12.73 -7.16 12.49
C ASP A 22 -11.92 -7.39 11.19
N ILE A 23 -10.74 -6.75 11.09
CA ILE A 23 -9.88 -6.86 9.91
C ILE A 23 -8.76 -7.88 10.21
N PRO A 24 -8.65 -8.96 9.42
CA PRO A 24 -7.63 -9.97 9.66
C PRO A 24 -6.22 -9.40 9.49
N LYS A 25 -5.31 -9.81 10.38
CA LYS A 25 -3.89 -9.42 10.31
C LYS A 25 -3.24 -10.09 9.11
N VAL A 26 -2.55 -9.30 8.29
CA VAL A 26 -1.78 -9.75 7.12
C VAL A 26 -0.29 -9.56 7.32
N GLN A 27 0.52 -10.37 6.64
CA GLN A 27 1.98 -10.25 6.68
C GLN A 27 2.45 -9.16 5.71
N GLU A 28 3.20 -8.19 6.22
CA GLU A 28 3.79 -7.13 5.40
C GLU A 28 4.93 -7.65 4.51
N VAL A 29 5.13 -7.02 3.36
CA VAL A 29 6.08 -7.47 2.31
C VAL A 29 7.54 -7.44 2.78
N GLY A 30 7.90 -6.50 3.66
CA GLY A 30 9.21 -6.46 4.31
C GLY A 30 10.44 -6.22 3.41
N ALA A 31 10.25 -5.91 2.12
CA ALA A 31 11.34 -5.70 1.17
C ALA A 31 11.61 -4.21 0.91
N SER A 32 12.88 -3.85 0.71
CA SER A 32 13.29 -2.49 0.36
C SER A 32 13.16 -2.23 -1.16
N SER A 33 13.40 -0.99 -1.59
CA SER A 33 13.18 -0.56 -2.98
C SER A 33 13.98 -1.36 -4.00
N ALA A 34 15.25 -1.66 -3.74
CA ALA A 34 16.11 -2.39 -4.67
C ALA A 34 15.63 -3.84 -4.97
N PRO A 35 15.37 -4.70 -3.96
CA PRO A 35 14.85 -6.05 -4.20
C PRO A 35 13.41 -6.05 -4.73
N LEU A 36 12.58 -5.06 -4.37
CA LEU A 36 11.24 -4.94 -4.96
C LEU A 36 11.30 -4.58 -6.44
N LEU A 37 12.21 -3.68 -6.82
CA LEU A 37 12.39 -3.29 -8.21
C LEU A 37 12.88 -4.47 -9.05
N SER A 38 13.87 -5.22 -8.57
CA SER A 38 14.38 -6.39 -9.29
C SER A 38 13.34 -7.50 -9.43
N ALA A 39 12.43 -7.66 -8.46
CA ALA A 39 11.36 -8.65 -8.49
C ALA A 39 10.08 -8.20 -9.23
N SER A 40 9.97 -6.92 -9.59
CA SER A 40 8.72 -6.29 -10.06
C SER A 40 8.05 -7.02 -11.23
N PHE A 41 8.81 -7.42 -12.25
CA PHE A 41 8.30 -8.14 -13.41
C PHE A 41 7.75 -9.53 -13.05
N PHE A 42 8.40 -10.22 -12.12
CA PHE A 42 7.97 -11.56 -11.68
C PHE A 42 6.70 -11.48 -10.84
N ILE A 43 6.60 -10.47 -9.97
CA ILE A 43 5.39 -10.19 -9.19
C ILE A 43 4.24 -9.83 -10.14
N GLY A 44 4.49 -8.97 -11.13
CA GLY A 44 3.48 -8.60 -12.13
C GLY A 44 2.97 -9.79 -12.94
N ALA A 45 3.83 -10.74 -13.30
CA ALA A 45 3.42 -11.93 -14.05
C ALA A 45 2.54 -12.89 -13.23
N ARG A 46 2.81 -13.04 -11.92
CA ARG A 46 2.09 -13.98 -11.04
C ARG A 46 0.84 -13.36 -10.42
N CYS A 47 0.91 -12.10 -10.04
CA CYS A 47 -0.13 -11.43 -9.26
C CYS A 47 -1.05 -10.53 -10.10
N LYS A 48 -0.97 -10.60 -11.43
CA LYS A 48 -1.71 -9.71 -12.33
C LYS A 48 -3.21 -9.62 -12.00
N THR A 49 -3.88 -10.77 -11.93
CA THR A 49 -5.33 -10.83 -11.72
C THR A 49 -5.75 -10.21 -10.39
N TYR A 50 -4.96 -10.40 -9.33
CA TYR A 50 -5.25 -9.84 -8.00
C TYR A 50 -4.99 -8.35 -7.94
N ASN A 51 -3.92 -7.87 -8.58
CA ASN A 51 -3.59 -6.45 -8.63
C ASN A 51 -4.63 -5.67 -9.45
N ASP A 52 -5.08 -6.24 -10.57
CA ASP A 52 -6.09 -5.64 -11.43
C ASP A 52 -7.45 -5.56 -10.69
N ASP A 53 -7.84 -6.64 -9.99
CA ASP A 53 -9.06 -6.67 -9.18
C ASP A 53 -9.02 -5.65 -8.03
N TYR A 54 -7.88 -5.52 -7.34
CA TYR A 54 -7.69 -4.48 -6.33
C TYR A 54 -7.90 -3.06 -6.89
N MET A 55 -7.37 -2.80 -8.09
CA MET A 55 -7.52 -1.49 -8.73
C MET A 55 -8.97 -1.24 -9.19
N MET A 56 -9.68 -2.28 -9.65
CA MET A 56 -11.09 -2.21 -10.00
C MET A 56 -11.96 -1.92 -8.76
N CYS A 57 -11.79 -2.69 -7.68
CA CYS A 57 -12.52 -2.49 -6.43
C CYS A 57 -12.31 -1.07 -5.87
N LYS A 58 -11.06 -0.58 -5.90
CA LYS A 58 -10.73 0.78 -5.46
C LYS A 58 -11.41 1.86 -6.30
N ALA A 59 -11.52 1.65 -7.61
CA ALA A 59 -12.18 2.58 -8.52
C ALA A 59 -13.70 2.62 -8.28
N GLU A 60 -14.34 1.45 -8.14
CA GLU A 60 -15.78 1.33 -7.88
C GLU A 60 -16.17 1.93 -6.51
N ALA A 61 -15.35 1.70 -5.48
CA ALA A 61 -15.58 2.22 -4.14
C ALA A 61 -15.20 3.69 -3.96
N ASN A 62 -14.78 4.40 -5.01
CA ASN A 62 -14.29 5.79 -4.96
C ASN A 62 -13.20 6.02 -3.90
N GLY A 63 -12.30 5.03 -3.71
CA GLY A 63 -11.24 5.09 -2.71
C GLY A 63 -11.67 4.79 -1.27
N LYS A 64 -12.87 4.23 -1.05
CA LYS A 64 -13.33 3.65 0.21
C LYS A 64 -13.32 2.12 0.15
N GLY A 65 -12.13 1.56 -0.05
CA GLY A 65 -11.86 0.13 -0.01
C GLY A 65 -10.73 -0.16 0.97
#